data_AF-W6W1K0-F1
#
_entry.id   AF-W6W1K0-F1
#
_cell.length_a   1.000
_cell.length_b   1.000
_cell.length_c   1.000
_cell.angle_alpha   90.00
_cell.angle_beta   90.00
_cell.angle_gamma   90.00
#
_symmetry.space_group_name_H-M   'P 1'
#
loop_
_entity.id
_entity.type
_entity.pdbx_description
1 polymer ?
#
loop_
_entity_poly.entity_id
_entity_poly.type
_entity_poly.pdbx_seq_one_letter_code
_entity_poly.pdbx_strand_id
1 'polypeptide(L)'
;MGQSTLMAIAVVAAVIGGAIAARLMKIEIWKGALVGACASIAGVIAFFAPGIDRDLSIPMAGLIAAGISGSAVGLTPARTANIAIGAALPPLIGFVLMEMGA
;
A
#
# COMPACT_ATOMS: atom_id res chain seq x y z
N MET A 1 18.19 6.36 10.50
CA MET A 1 17.03 5.54 10.92
C MET A 1 17.25 4.11 10.45
N GLY A 2 16.80 3.11 11.21
CA GLY A 2 16.88 1.72 10.75
C GLY A 2 15.91 1.44 9.60
N GLN A 3 16.26 0.51 8.72
CA GLN A 3 15.44 0.11 7.57
C GLN A 3 14.04 -0.37 7.99
N SER A 4 13.94 -1.05 9.14
CA SER A 4 12.67 -1.48 9.74
C SER A 4 11.77 -0.31 10.16
N THR A 5 12.35 0.78 10.67
CA THR A 5 11.61 1.99 11.04
C THR A 5 11.01 2.66 9.80
N LEU A 6 11.76 2.73 8.71
CA LEU A 6 11.28 3.29 7.44
C LEU A 6 10.15 2.44 6.84
N MET A 7 10.27 1.10 6.89
CA MET A 7 9.21 0.19 6.45
C MET A 7 7.94 0.36 7.29
N ALA A 8 8.06 0.51 8.61
CA ALA A 8 6.90 0.74 9.48
C ALA A 8 6.21 2.08 9.17
N ILE A 9 6.97 3.15 8.93
CA ILE A 9 6.42 4.44 8.52
C ILE A 9 5.73 4.33 7.17
N ALA A 10 6.32 3.62 6.20
CA ALA A 10 5.73 3.39 4.89
C ALA A 10 4.40 2.62 4.98
N VAL A 11 4.31 1.61 5.85
CA VAL A 11 3.05 0.89 6.13
C VAL A 11 1.99 1.85 6.68
N VAL A 12 2.32 2.66 7.69
CA VAL A 12 1.37 3.63 8.26
C VAL A 12 0.92 4.65 7.21
N ALA A 13 1.86 5.18 6.43
CA ALA A 13 1.58 6.11 5.35
C ALA A 13 0.67 5.48 4.28
N ALA A 14 0.86 4.19 3.96
CA ALA A 14 0.01 3.47 3.02
C ALA A 14 -1.41 3.26 3.55
N VAL A 15 -1.56 2.93 4.83
CA VAL A 15 -2.88 2.81 5.47
C VAL A 15 -3.62 4.14 5.45
N ILE A 16 -2.94 5.23 5.78
CA ILE A 16 -3.50 6.58 5.73
C ILE A 16 -3.88 6.95 4.30
N GLY A 17 -3.00 6.68 3.33
CA GLY A 17 -3.28 6.92 1.90
C GLY A 17 -4.51 6.17 1.40
N GLY A 18 -4.64 4.88 1.76
CA GLY A 18 -5.81 4.08 1.43
C GLY A 18 -7.09 4.61 2.08
N ALA A 19 -7.01 5.04 3.34
CA ALA A 19 -8.13 5.64 4.08
C ALA A 19 -8.60 6.96 3.44
N ILE A 20 -7.66 7.84 3.08
CA ILE A 20 -7.93 9.10 2.38
C ILE A 20 -8.57 8.81 1.01
N ALA A 21 -8.02 7.88 0.24
CA ALA A 21 -8.57 7.51 -1.05
C ALA A 21 -9.99 6.95 -0.96
N ALA A 22 -10.28 6.10 0.04
CA ALA A 22 -11.65 5.66 0.29
C ALA A 22 -12.60 6.83 0.59
N ARG A 23 -12.16 7.80 1.40
CA ARG A 23 -12.94 9.01 1.68
C ARG A 23 -13.21 9.82 0.41
N LEU A 24 -12.21 10.03 -0.44
CA LEU A 24 -12.36 10.74 -1.71
C LEU A 24 -13.33 10.02 -2.67
N MET A 25 -13.36 8.69 -2.61
CA MET A 25 -14.26 7.85 -3.41
C MET A 25 -15.66 7.69 -2.79
N LYS A 26 -15.98 8.38 -1.69
CA LYS A 26 -17.23 8.24 -0.94
C LYS A 26 -17.50 6.79 -0.49
N ILE A 27 -16.44 6.07 -0.12
CA ILE A 27 -16.46 4.72 0.44
C ILE A 27 -16.19 4.82 1.95
N GLU A 28 -16.62 3.82 2.70
CA GLU A 28 -16.30 3.68 4.11
C GLU A 28 -14.77 3.64 4.33
N ILE A 29 -14.29 4.52 5.23
CA ILE A 29 -12.85 4.75 5.46
C ILE A 29 -12.13 3.47 5.89
N TRP A 30 -12.79 2.65 6.71
CA TRP A 30 -12.21 1.40 7.23
C TRP A 30 -11.87 0.42 6.11
N LYS A 31 -12.64 0.41 5.01
CA LYS A 31 -12.35 -0.45 3.83
C LYS A 31 -11.07 -0.01 3.14
N GLY A 32 -10.87 1.31 3.01
CA GLY A 32 -9.63 1.89 2.46
C GLY A 32 -8.41 1.59 3.31
N ALA A 33 -8.54 1.78 4.62
CA ALA A 33 -7.48 1.48 5.58
C ALA A 33 -7.09 -0.01 5.54
N LEU A 34 -8.08 -0.90 5.48
CA LEU A 34 -7.86 -2.35 5.44
C LEU A 34 -7.15 -2.78 4.15
N VAL A 35 -7.59 -2.29 2.99
CA VAL A 35 -6.94 -2.59 1.70
C VAL A 35 -5.50 -2.07 1.68
N GLY A 36 -5.26 -0.84 2.16
CA GLY A 36 -3.91 -0.28 2.27
C GLY A 36 -3.01 -1.06 3.24
N ALA A 37 -3.56 -1.53 4.36
CA ALA A 37 -2.84 -2.38 5.31
C ALA A 37 -2.46 -3.72 4.68
N CYS A 38 -3.41 -4.41 4.05
CA CYS A 38 -3.16 -5.69 3.39
C CYS A 38 -2.11 -5.57 2.28
N ALA A 39 -2.21 -4.53 1.45
CA ALA A 39 -1.26 -4.28 0.37
C ALA A 39 0.17 -4.04 0.90
N SER A 40 0.31 -3.17 1.90
CA SER A 40 1.62 -2.83 2.46
C SER A 40 2.25 -4.00 3.23
N ILE A 41 1.47 -4.75 4.01
CA ILE A 41 1.94 -5.95 4.71
C ILE A 41 2.41 -7.02 3.71
N ALA A 42 1.67 -7.24 2.62
CA ALA A 42 2.08 -8.18 1.59
C ALA A 42 3.40 -7.77 0.92
N GLY A 43 3.58 -6.47 0.65
CA GLY A 43 4.86 -5.94 0.16
C GLY A 43 6.01 -6.15 1.13
N VAL A 44 5.79 -5.95 2.43
CA VAL A 44 6.77 -6.23 3.49
C VAL A 44 7.14 -7.72 3.53
N ILE A 45 6.16 -8.61 3.44
CA ILE A 45 6.40 -10.06 3.41
C ILE A 45 7.23 -10.43 2.18
N ALA A 46 6.89 -9.89 1.00
CA ALA A 46 7.63 -10.12 -0.23
C ALA A 46 9.09 -9.63 -0.15
N PHE A 47 9.35 -8.51 0.56
CA PHE A 47 10.71 -8.02 0.76
C PHE A 47 11.62 -9.03 1.47
N PHE A 48 11.08 -9.81 2.41
CA PHE A 48 11.81 -10.82 3.18
C PHE A 48 11.91 -12.19 2.48
N ALA A 49 11.23 -12.38 1.35
CA ALA A 49 11.32 -13.64 0.61
C ALA A 49 12.68 -13.77 -0.11
N PRO A 50 13.43 -14.87 0.13
CA PRO A 50 14.74 -15.08 -0.50
C PRO A 50 14.59 -15.55 -1.96
N GLY A 51 15.52 -15.13 -2.83
CA GLY A 51 15.65 -15.68 -4.19
C GLY A 51 14.65 -15.15 -5.22
N ILE A 52 13.96 -14.04 -4.94
CA ILE A 52 13.00 -13.41 -5.87
C ILE A 52 13.44 -12.01 -6.30
N ASP A 53 13.00 -11.61 -7.49
CA ASP A 53 13.13 -10.24 -7.99
C ASP A 53 12.24 -9.29 -7.16
N ARG A 54 12.86 -8.43 -6.35
CA ARG A 54 12.14 -7.54 -5.42
C ARG A 54 11.42 -6.40 -6.14
N ASP A 55 11.96 -5.92 -7.24
CA ASP A 55 11.43 -4.76 -7.96
C ASP A 55 10.06 -5.08 -8.56
N LEU A 56 9.87 -6.32 -9.03
CA LEU A 56 8.58 -6.79 -9.52
C LEU A 56 7.71 -7.43 -8.42
N SER A 57 8.31 -8.23 -7.53
CA SER A 57 7.52 -9.06 -6.61
C SER A 57 6.84 -8.26 -5.51
N ILE A 58 7.48 -7.19 -5.00
CA ILE A 58 6.90 -6.34 -3.96
C ILE A 58 5.62 -5.65 -4.44
N PRO A 59 5.63 -4.89 -5.56
CA PRO A 59 4.40 -4.26 -6.04
C PRO A 59 3.34 -5.28 -6.47
N MET A 60 3.74 -6.43 -7.02
CA MET A 60 2.80 -7.51 -7.33
C MET A 60 2.13 -8.09 -6.09
N ALA A 61 2.87 -8.39 -5.03
CA ALA A 61 2.32 -8.87 -3.78
C ALA A 61 1.32 -7.85 -3.18
N GLY A 62 1.66 -6.57 -3.21
CA GLY A 62 0.78 -5.49 -2.76
C GLY A 62 -0.52 -5.42 -3.58
N LEU A 63 -0.43 -5.50 -4.91
CA LEU A 63 -1.60 -5.48 -5.81
C LEU A 63 -2.50 -6.70 -5.62
N ILE A 64 -1.93 -7.89 -5.48
CA ILE A 64 -2.68 -9.13 -5.22
C ILE A 64 -3.43 -9.01 -3.89
N ALA A 65 -2.74 -8.61 -2.83
CA ALA A 65 -3.37 -8.44 -1.51
C ALA A 65 -4.44 -7.34 -1.51
N ALA A 66 -4.24 -6.25 -2.25
CA ALA A 66 -5.25 -5.22 -2.45
C ALA A 66 -6.49 -5.78 -3.18
N GLY A 67 -6.30 -6.56 -4.24
CA GLY A 67 -7.37 -7.21 -4.99
C GLY A 67 -8.21 -8.16 -4.13
N ILE A 68 -7.54 -9.04 -3.37
CA ILE A 68 -8.19 -10.00 -2.46
C ILE A 68 -8.96 -9.26 -1.37
N SER A 69 -8.31 -8.33 -0.66
CA SER A 69 -8.94 -7.59 0.44
C SER A 69 -10.08 -6.68 -0.04
N GLY A 70 -9.92 -6.04 -1.19
CA GLY A 70 -10.96 -5.22 -1.81
C GLY A 70 -12.18 -6.04 -2.19
N SER A 71 -11.98 -7.21 -2.80
CA SER A 71 -13.06 -8.15 -3.10
C SER A 71 -13.76 -8.65 -1.82
N ALA A 72 -13.00 -8.99 -0.78
CA ALA A 72 -13.54 -9.47 0.49
C ALA A 72 -14.45 -8.44 1.19
N VAL A 73 -14.20 -7.14 1.02
CA VAL A 73 -15.03 -6.06 1.59
C VAL A 73 -16.07 -5.49 0.61
N GLY A 74 -16.31 -6.20 -0.50
CA GLY A 74 -17.36 -5.91 -1.48
C GLY A 74 -17.07 -4.71 -2.38
N LEU A 75 -15.79 -4.40 -2.63
CA LEU A 75 -15.41 -3.33 -3.55
C LEU A 75 -15.35 -3.83 -4.99
N THR A 76 -15.75 -2.96 -5.92
CA THR A 76 -15.53 -3.21 -7.34
C THR A 76 -14.03 -3.12 -7.66
N PRO A 77 -13.56 -3.74 -8.76
CA PRO A 77 -12.16 -3.64 -9.17
C PRO A 77 -11.69 -2.20 -9.34
N ALA A 78 -12.51 -1.34 -9.96
CA ALA A 78 -12.20 0.07 -10.15
C ALA A 78 -12.03 0.83 -8.82
N ARG A 79 -12.88 0.56 -7.82
CA ARG A 79 -12.77 1.18 -6.49
C ARG A 79 -11.55 0.69 -5.74
N THR A 80 -11.25 -0.60 -5.83
CA THR A 80 -10.06 -1.21 -5.23
C THR A 80 -8.77 -0.62 -5.83
N ALA A 81 -8.73 -0.46 -7.15
CA ALA A 81 -7.59 0.16 -7.84
C ALA A 81 -7.34 1.59 -7.35
N ASN A 82 -8.37 2.42 -7.25
CA ASN A 82 -8.23 3.79 -6.74
C ASN A 82 -7.70 3.84 -5.30
N ILE A 83 -8.13 2.90 -4.44
CA ILE A 83 -7.62 2.80 -3.07
C ILE A 83 -6.16 2.32 -3.07
N ALA A 84 -5.82 1.32 -3.88
CA ALA A 84 -4.45 0.82 -3.98
C ALA A 84 -3.48 1.91 -4.47
N ILE A 85 -3.87 2.71 -5.46
CA ILE A 85 -3.12 3.88 -5.92
C ILE A 85 -2.95 4.88 -4.78
N GLY A 86 -4.04 5.22 -4.09
CA GLY A 86 -4.00 6.11 -2.94
C GLY A 86 -3.13 5.62 -1.79
N ALA A 87 -3.06 4.31 -1.56
CA ALA A 87 -2.18 3.70 -0.56
C ALA A 87 -0.70 3.71 -0.99
N ALA A 88 -0.41 3.56 -2.28
CA ALA A 88 0.96 3.57 -2.79
C ALA A 88 1.58 4.99 -2.83
N LEU A 89 0.76 6.02 -3.04
CA LEU A 89 1.24 7.39 -3.24
C LEU A 89 2.03 7.98 -2.06
N PRO A 90 1.56 7.96 -0.80
CA PRO A 90 2.28 8.61 0.30
C PRO A 90 3.70 8.04 0.55
N PRO A 91 3.92 6.71 0.56
CA PRO A 91 5.26 6.15 0.63
C PRO A 91 6.16 6.57 -0.53
N LEU A 92 5.64 6.57 -1.77
CA LEU A 92 6.39 6.99 -2.96
C LEU A 92 6.79 8.47 -2.90
N ILE A 93 5.87 9.34 -2.47
CA ILE A 93 6.18 10.76 -2.27
C ILE A 93 7.25 10.92 -1.19
N GLY A 94 7.13 10.19 -0.07
CA GLY A 94 8.15 10.19 0.97
C GLY A 94 9.53 9.78 0.46
N PHE A 95 9.59 8.75 -0.38
CA PHE A 95 10.83 8.31 -1.03
C PHE A 95 11.41 9.39 -1.96
N VAL A 96 10.59 9.96 -2.85
CA VAL A 96 11.03 11.03 -3.76
C VAL A 96 11.57 12.24 -3.00
N LEU A 97 10.90 12.66 -1.92
CA LEU A 97 11.36 13.78 -1.10
C LEU A 97 12.69 13.49 -0.39
N MET A 98 12.94 12.25 0.00
CA MET A 98 14.23 11.85 0.56
C MET A 98 15.34 11.88 -0.50
N GLU A 99 15.07 11.37 -1.71
CA GLU A 99 16.03 11.38 -2.82
C GLU A 99 16.35 12.80 -3.31
N MET A 100 15.38 13.72 -3.29
CA MET A 100 15.59 15.13 -3.70
C MET A 100 16.32 15.98 -2.65
N GLY A 101 16.34 15.54 -1.39
CA GLY A 101 16.98 16.25 -0.27
C GLY A 101 18.37 15.74 0.09
N ALA A 102 18.84 14.68 -0.57
CA ALA A 102 20.18 14.11 -0.46
C ALA A 102 21.10 14.61 -1.58
#